data_AF-A0A6B0T079-F1
#
_entry.id   AF-A0A6B0T079-F1
#
_cell.length_a   1.000
_cell.length_b   1.000
_cell.length_c   1.000
_cell.angle_alpha   90.00
_cell.angle_beta   90.00
_cell.angle_gamma   90.00
#
_symmetry.space_group_name_H-M   'P 1'
#
loop_
_entity.id
_entity.type
_entity.pdbx_description
1 polymer ?
#
loop_
_entity_poly.entity_id
_entity_poly.type
_entity_poly.pdbx_seq_one_letter_code
_entity_poly.pdbx_strand_id
1 'polypeptide(L)' 'MSRVATATFECGGCGTCAPSTWIDYDRLGYPICPECGLSTGPIARRVRFERRRRRQAVL' A
#
# COMPACT_ATOMS: atom_id res chain seq x y z
N MET A 1 20.89 16.30 18.95
CA MET A 1 19.73 16.31 18.04
C MET A 1 19.33 14.87 17.76
N SER A 2 18.25 14.40 18.36
CA SER A 2 17.75 13.04 18.13
C SER A 2 17.12 12.96 16.74
N ARG A 3 17.60 12.06 15.88
CA ARG A 3 17.00 11.80 14.58
C ARG A 3 15.72 11.00 14.82
N VAL A 4 14.56 11.61 14.60
CA VAL A 4 13.29 10.87 14.53
C VAL A 4 13.38 10.01 13.26
N ALA A 5 13.45 8.69 13.40
CA ALA A 5 13.41 7.79 12.26
C ALA A 5 12.04 7.90 11.61
N THR A 6 11.97 8.46 10.40
CA THR A 6 10.72 8.54 9.65
C THR A 6 10.20 7.12 9.40
N ALA A 7 8.98 6.83 9.86
CA ALA A 7 8.38 5.54 9.60
C ALA A 7 8.10 5.39 8.09
N THR A 8 8.57 4.29 7.50
CA THR A 8 8.36 3.97 6.08
C THR A 8 7.15 3.06 5.95
N PHE A 9 6.24 3.40 5.05
CA PHE A 9 5.12 2.58 4.64
C PHE A 9 5.47 1.74 3.42
N GLU A 10 5.04 0.47 3.41
CA GLU A 10 5.13 -0.43 2.27
C GLU A 10 3.75 -1.02 1.97
N CYS A 11 3.27 -0.84 0.73
CA CYS A 11 1.98 -1.36 0.32
C CYS A 11 2.06 -2.86 -0.01
N GLY A 12 1.32 -3.70 0.71
CA GLY A 12 1.24 -5.14 0.44
C GLY A 12 0.51 -5.55 -0.85
N GLY A 13 -0.10 -4.60 -1.57
CA GLY A 13 -0.82 -4.84 -2.82
C GLY A 13 0.03 -4.61 -4.08
N CYS A 14 0.61 -3.41 -4.21
CA CYS A 14 1.43 -3.02 -5.37
C CYS A 14 2.94 -2.97 -5.09
N GLY A 15 3.36 -3.01 -3.83
CA GLY A 15 4.77 -2.93 -3.42
C GLY A 15 5.34 -1.51 -3.30
N THR A 16 4.51 -0.47 -3.40
CA THR A 16 4.97 0.92 -3.27
C THR A 16 5.51 1.20 -1.87
N CYS A 17 6.70 1.81 -1.81
CA CYS A 17 7.29 2.32 -0.57
C CYS A 17 7.21 3.85 -0.54
N ALA A 18 6.69 4.40 0.56
CA ALA A 18 6.59 5.85 0.76
C ALA A 18 6.84 6.21 2.24
N PRO A 19 7.39 7.39 2.55
CA PRO A 19 7.43 7.88 3.92
C PRO A 19 6.01 8.11 4.45
N SER A 20 5.77 7.82 5.72
CA SER A 20 4.48 8.02 6.40
C SER A 20 3.96 9.47 6.33
N THR A 21 4.83 10.46 6.13
CA THR A 21 4.45 11.87 5.95
C THR A 21 3.85 12.18 4.58
N TRP A 22 3.91 11.26 3.62
CA TRP A 22 3.46 11.47 2.24
C TRP A 22 2.23 10.64 1.86
N ILE A 23 1.72 9.82 2.78
CA ILE A 23 0.54 8.99 2.55
C ILE A 23 -0.66 9.56 3.31
N ASP A 24 -1.85 9.35 2.75
CA ASP A 24 -3.10 9.66 3.43
C ASP A 24 -3.49 8.53 4.39
N TYR A 25 -4.37 8.88 5.32
CA TYR A 25 -4.95 7.94 6.27
C TYR A 25 -6.48 7.97 6.15
N ASP A 26 -7.11 6.81 6.27
CA ASP A 26 -8.57 6.74 6.31
C ASP A 26 -9.14 7.25 7.64
N ARG A 27 -10.47 7.29 7.76
CA ARG A 27 -11.16 7.76 8.97
C ARG A 27 -10.88 6.92 10.23
N LEU A 28 -10.33 5.71 10.07
CA LEU A 28 -9.95 4.82 11.16
C LEU A 28 -8.45 4.92 11.49
N GLY A 29 -7.70 5.72 10.72
CA GLY A 29 -6.25 5.91 10.90
C GLY A 29 -5.40 4.86 10.19
N TYR A 30 -5.93 4.12 9.22
CA TYR A 30 -5.13 3.18 8.43
C TYR A 30 -4.50 3.85 7.20
N PRO A 31 -3.25 3.51 6.85
CA PRO A 31 -2.57 4.10 5.71
C PRO A 31 -3.21 3.68 4.39
N ILE A 32 -3.46 4.67 3.54
CA ILE A 32 -3.96 4.51 2.17
C ILE A 32 -2.77 4.59 1.21
N CYS A 33 -2.62 3.58 0.36
CA CYS A 33 -1.58 3.60 -0.66
C CYS A 33 -1.84 4.72 -1.68
N PRO A 34 -0.86 5.61 -1.94
CA PRO A 34 -1.03 6.71 -2.90
C PRO A 34 -1.11 6.22 -4.37
N GLU A 35 -0.60 5.02 -4.65
CA GLU A 35 -0.54 4.48 -6.02
C GLU A 35 -1.79 3.67 -6.39
N CYS A 36 -2.27 2.80 -5.49
CA CYS A 36 -3.40 1.90 -5.78
C CYS A 36 -4.64 2.17 -4.94
N GLY A 37 -4.59 3.10 -3.99
CA GLY A 37 -5.71 3.43 -3.09
C GLY A 37 -6.03 2.36 -2.04
N LEU A 38 -5.20 1.33 -1.92
CA LEU A 38 -5.44 0.24 -0.97
C LEU A 38 -5.22 0.72 0.48
N SER A 39 -6.25 0.62 1.32
CA SER A 39 -6.12 0.78 2.78
C SER A 39 -5.55 -0.49 3.40
N THR A 40 -4.42 -0.36 4.10
CA THR A 40 -3.68 -1.48 4.71
C THR A 40 -3.98 -1.56 6.21
N GLY A 41 -5.18 -2.04 6.55
CA GLY A 41 -5.56 -2.34 7.94
C GLY A 41 -5.23 -3.77 8.37
N PRO A 42 -5.36 -4.12 9.66
CA PRO A 42 -5.21 -5.50 10.17
C PRO A 42 -6.23 -6.46 9.55
N ILE A 43 -7.35 -5.94 9.05
CA ILE A 43 -8.39 -6.69 8.31
C ILE A 43 -8.15 -6.63 6.79
N ALA A 44 -7.17 -5.84 6.32
CA ALA A 44 -6.71 -5.90 4.94
C ALA A 44 -5.94 -7.21 4.77
N ARG A 45 -6.73 -8.28 4.62
CA ARG A 45 -6.32 -9.59 4.14
C ARG A 45 -5.31 -9.32 3.06
N ARG A 46 -4.05 -9.74 3.28
CA ARG A 46 -2.96 -9.69 2.30
C ARG A 46 -3.41 -10.47 1.07
N VAL A 47 -4.25 -9.86 0.24
CA VAL A 47 -4.48 -10.28 -1.11
C VAL A 47 -3.15 -9.98 -1.76
N ARG A 48 -2.28 -11.00 -1.78
CA ARG A 48 -1.19 -11.02 -2.74
C ARG A 48 -1.89 -10.82 -4.07
N PHE A 49 -1.84 -9.61 -4.61
CA PHE A 49 -2.18 -9.38 -5.99
C PHE A 49 -1.04 -10.06 -6.76
N GLU A 50 -1.14 -11.40 -6.88
CA GLU A 50 -0.53 -12.12 -7.97
C GLU A 50 -0.95 -11.35 -9.20
N ARG A 51 0.02 -10.63 -9.79
CA ARG A 51 -0.14 -9.92 -11.04
C ARG A 51 -0.84 -10.88 -11.98
N ARG A 52 -2.16 -10.74 -12.17
CA ARG A 52 -2.83 -11.27 -13.34
C ARG A 52 -2.18 -10.52 -14.49
N ARG A 53 -1.14 -11.13 -15.05
CA ARG A 53 -0.77 -10.98 -16.45
C ARG A 53 -2.05 -11.26 -17.23
N ARG A 54 -2.86 -10.22 -17.46
CA ARG A 54 -3.75 -10.17 -18.62
C ARG A 54 -2.84 -10.13 -19.84
N ARG A 55 -2.38 -11.30 -20.27
CA ARG A 55 -2.51 -11.72 -21.66
C ARG A 55 -3.88 -12.42 -21.66
N GLN A 56 -5.02 -11.95 -22.20
CA GLN A 56 -5.34 -11.48 -23.55
C GLN A 56 -4.49 -12.23 -24.60
N ALA A 57 -5.04 -13.04 -25.51
CA ALA A 57 -6.33 -13.02 -26.19
C ALA A 57 -6.74 -14.48 -26.56
N VAL A 58 -8.03 -14.86 -26.51
CA VAL A 58 -8.94 -15.01 -27.68
C VAL A 58 -8.49 -16.10 -28.67
N LEU A 59 -9.41 -17.06 -28.87
CA LEU A 59 -9.43 -18.24 -29.75
C LEU A 59 -8.77 -19.51 -29.21
#